data_AF-A0A2T6BYH2-F1
#
_entry.id   AF-A0A2T6BYH2-F1
#
_cell.length_a   1.000
_cell.length_b   1.000
_cell.length_c   1.000
_cell.angle_alpha   90.00
_cell.angle_beta   90.00
_cell.angle_gamma   90.00
#
_symmetry.space_group_name_H-M   'P 1'
#
loop_
_entity.id
_entity.type
_entity.pdbx_description
1 polymer ?
#
loop_
_entity_poly.entity_id
_entity_poly.type
_entity_poly.pdbx_seq_one_letter_code
_entity_poly.pdbx_strand_id
1 'polypeptide(L)' 'MSILMVNEYADFKMLKDLLSVTDGNLASHTKALEKVAYIKVEKQFIGRKPNTRYSATVLGKAEFKKHIEALEKLIKKSE' A
#
# COMPACT_ATOMS: atom_id res chain seq x y z
N MET A 1 1.81 2.33 -0.07
CA MET A 1 0.88 3.07 0.81
C MET A 1 0.17 4.20 0.08
N SER A 2 0.84 5.13 -0.61
CA SER A 2 0.21 6.32 -1.24
C SER A 2 -1.02 6.03 -2.11
N ILE A 3 -0.97 5.03 -2.99
CA ILE A 3 -2.13 4.63 -3.82
C ILE A 3 -3.32 4.20 -2.93
N LEU A 4 -3.06 3.49 -1.83
CA LEU A 4 -4.09 3.01 -0.90
C LEU A 4 -4.61 4.10 0.05
N MET A 5 -3.98 5.27 0.08
CA MET A 5 -4.47 6.41 0.87
C MET A 5 -5.60 7.16 0.16
N VAL A 6 -5.61 7.10 -1.18
CA VAL A 6 -6.56 7.84 -2.04
C VAL A 6 -7.61 6.93 -2.69
N ASN A 7 -7.45 5.61 -2.59
CA ASN A 7 -8.41 4.62 -3.06
C ASN A 7 -8.93 3.80 -1.89
N GLU A 8 -10.19 3.36 -1.96
CA GLU A 8 -10.75 2.42 -0.97
C GLU A 8 -9.99 1.08 -0.97
N TYR A 9 -9.63 0.60 -2.16
CA TYR A 9 -8.77 -0.55 -2.39
C TYR A 9 -8.04 -0.41 -3.73
N ALA A 10 -6.99 -1.20 -3.92
CA ALA A 10 -6.40 -1.47 -5.23
C ALA A 10 -6.14 -2.97 -5.35
N ASP A 11 -6.27 -3.52 -6.56
CA ASP A 11 -5.88 -4.90 -6.80
C ASP A 11 -4.39 -5.04 -7.19
N PHE A 12 -3.89 -6.27 -7.17
CA PHE A 12 -2.48 -6.54 -7.48
C PHE A 12 -2.04 -5.99 -8.83
N LYS A 13 -2.88 -6.11 -9.86
CA LYS A 13 -2.53 -5.66 -11.22
C LYS A 13 -2.47 -4.13 -11.25
N MET A 14 -3.46 -3.46 -10.68
CA MET A 14 -3.48 -2.00 -10.56
C MET A 14 -2.25 -1.47 -9.83
N LEU A 15 -1.88 -2.06 -8.68
CA LEU A 15 -0.69 -1.64 -7.94
C LEU A 15 0.59 -1.85 -8.75
N LYS A 16 0.68 -2.97 -9.48
CA LYS A 16 1.83 -3.25 -10.34
C LYS A 16 1.97 -2.22 -11.45
N ASP A 17 0.88 -1.95 -12.15
CA ASP A 17 0.86 -1.07 -13.32
C ASP A 17 1.10 0.39 -12.91
N LEU A 18 0.51 0.86 -11.80
CA LEU A 18 0.69 2.23 -11.31
C LEU A 18 2.08 2.50 -10.71
N LEU A 19 2.71 1.48 -10.10
CA LEU A 19 4.03 1.62 -9.48
C LEU A 19 5.17 1.22 -10.42
N SER A 20 4.87 0.63 -11.58
CA SER A 20 5.87 0.10 -12.53
C SER A 20 6.88 -0.83 -11.86
N VAL A 21 6.40 -1.73 -11.00
CA VAL A 21 7.23 -2.68 -10.25
C VAL A 21 7.08 -4.11 -10.75
N THR A 22 8.04 -4.97 -10.40
CA THR A 22 7.92 -6.41 -10.63
C THR A 22 6.97 -7.06 -9.62
N ASP A 23 6.41 -8.21 -9.99
CA ASP A 23 5.55 -9.02 -9.12
C ASP A 23 6.25 -9.36 -7.79
N GLY A 24 7.54 -9.68 -7.83
CA GLY A 24 8.35 -10.00 -6.64
C GLY A 24 8.53 -8.82 -5.68
N ASN A 25 8.77 -7.62 -6.21
CA ASN A 25 8.85 -6.40 -5.39
C ASN A 25 7.50 -6.11 -4.75
N LEU A 26 6.41 -6.15 -5.52
CA LEU A 26 5.08 -5.89 -5.00
C LEU A 26 4.67 -6.90 -3.92
N ALA A 27 4.90 -8.19 -4.15
CA ALA A 27 4.60 -9.24 -3.18
C ALA A 27 5.39 -9.08 -1.87
N SER A 28 6.68 -8.75 -1.96
CA SER A 28 7.53 -8.56 -0.78
C SER A 28 7.09 -7.36 0.06
N HIS A 29 6.81 -6.23 -0.58
CA HIS A 29 6.34 -5.03 0.12
C HIS A 29 4.93 -5.18 0.69
N THR A 30 3.98 -5.75 -0.04
CA THR A 30 2.62 -5.98 0.46
C THR A 30 2.61 -6.94 1.64
N LYS A 31 3.40 -8.02 1.60
CA LYS A 31 3.57 -8.94 2.73
C LYS A 31 4.18 -8.26 3.96
N ALA A 32 5.18 -7.40 3.78
CA ALA A 32 5.78 -6.65 4.87
C ALA A 32 4.78 -5.69 5.53
N LEU A 33 3.99 -4.97 4.73
CA LEU A 33 2.96 -4.04 5.21
C LEU A 33 1.79 -4.78 5.89
N GLU A 34 1.39 -5.95 5.38
CA GLU A 34 0.37 -6.80 6.00
C GLU A 34 0.84 -7.32 7.37
N LYS A 35 2.11 -7.74 7.47
CA LYS A 35 2.69 -8.25 8.73
C LYS A 35 2.61 -7.24 9.88
N VAL A 36 2.72 -5.94 9.58
CA VAL A 36 2.58 -4.86 10.56
C VAL A 36 1.16 -4.28 10.61
N ALA A 37 0.20 -4.94 9.98
CA ALA A 37 -1.21 -4.55 9.91
C ALA A 37 -1.44 -3.14 9.31
N TYR A 38 -0.56 -2.66 8.43
CA TYR A 38 -0.74 -1.37 7.75
C TYR A 38 -1.69 -1.48 6.56
N ILE A 39 -1.77 -2.67 5.96
CA ILE A 39 -2.74 -2.97 4.91
C ILE A 39 -3.53 -4.21 5.27
N LYS A 40 -4.77 -4.27 4.78
CA LYS A 40 -5.60 -5.48 4.77
C LYS A 40 -5.50 -6.11 3.39
N VAL A 41 -5.38 -7.43 3.34
CA VAL A 41 -5.33 -8.22 2.11
C VAL A 41 -6.58 -9.08 2.03
N GLU A 42 -7.36 -8.92 0.97
CA GLU A 42 -8.59 -9.67 0.73
C GLU A 42 -8.46 -10.48 -0.55
N LYS A 43 -8.50 -11.80 -0.43
CA LYS A 43 -8.48 -12.72 -1.56
C LYS A 43 -9.92 -13.08 -1.93
N GLN A 44 -10.26 -12.86 -3.18
CA GLN A 44 -11.58 -13.16 -3.72
C GLN A 44 -11.44 -13.76 -5.12
N PHE A 45 -12.55 -14.24 -5.68
CA PHE A 45 -12.62 -14.66 -7.07
C PHE A 45 -13.57 -13.74 -7.83
N ILE A 46 -13.13 -13.24 -8.98
CA ILE A 46 -13.98 -12.55 -9.94
C ILE A 46 -14.18 -13.51 -11.11
N GLY A 47 -15.37 -14.12 -11.16
CA GLY A 47 -15.62 -15.28 -12.01
C GLY A 47 -14.71 -16.45 -11.61
N ARG A 48 -13.89 -16.94 -12.55
CA ARG A 48 -12.94 -18.05 -12.32
C ARG A 48 -11.50 -17.60 -12.01
N LYS A 49 -11.25 -16.29 -11.90
CA LYS A 49 -9.91 -15.74 -11.69
C LYS A 49 -9.72 -15.26 -10.25
N PRO A 50 -8.64 -15.65 -9.56
CA PRO A 50 -8.32 -15.07 -8.26
C PRO A 50 -8.00 -13.58 -8.43
N ASN A 51 -8.49 -12.76 -7.50
CA ASN A 51 -8.26 -11.33 -7.43
C ASN A 51 -7.94 -10.98 -5.98
N THR A 52 -6.77 -10.39 -5.76
CA THR A 52 -6.35 -9.94 -4.43
C THR A 52 -6.51 -8.43 -4.35
N ARG A 53 -7.31 -7.96 -3.41
CA ARG A 53 -7.47 -6.54 -3.07
C ARG A 53 -6.62 -6.19 -1.87
N TYR A 54 -6.09 -4.97 -1.90
CA TYR A 54 -5.30 -4.37 -0.84
C TYR A 54 -5.98 -3.07 -0.43
N SER A 55 -6.13 -2.83 0.87
CA SER A 55 -6.68 -1.58 1.40
C SER A 55 -5.87 -1.12 2.61
N ALA A 56 -5.76 0.19 2.81
CA ALA A 56 -5.05 0.73 3.97
C ALA A 56 -5.91 0.59 5.23
N THR A 57 -5.33 0.07 6.31
CA THR A 57 -6.02 0.01 7.62
C THR A 57 -5.99 1.37 8.30
N VAL A 58 -6.77 1.54 9.38
CA VAL A 58 -6.71 2.75 10.21
C VAL A 58 -5.29 2.97 10.75
N LEU A 59 -4.63 1.91 11.23
CA LEU A 59 -3.24 1.96 11.69
C LEU A 59 -2.30 2.38 10.57
N GLY A 60 -2.38 1.75 9.39
CA GLY A 60 -1.52 2.07 8.26
C GLY A 60 -1.69 3.50 7.77
N LYS A 61 -2.92 4.03 7.78
CA LYS A 61 -3.20 5.44 7.45
C LYS A 61 -2.52 6.39 8.44
N ALA A 62 -2.63 6.11 9.74
CA ALA A 62 -2.02 6.92 10.78
C ALA A 62 -0.48 6.92 10.71
N GLU A 63 0.12 5.74 10.55
CA GLU A 63 1.58 5.59 10.47
C GLU A 63 2.15 6.17 9.17
N PHE A 64 1.43 6.04 8.05
CA PHE A 64 1.83 6.69 6.81
C PHE A 64 1.81 8.22 6.93
N LYS A 65 0.79 8.79 7.59
CA LYS A 65 0.74 10.23 7.84
C LYS A 65 1.94 10.71 8.67
N LYS A 66 2.26 10.01 9.77
CA LYS A 66 3.46 10.29 10.58
C LYS A 66 4.75 10.23 9.76
N HIS A 67 4.85 9.26 8.85
CA HIS A 67 6.01 9.12 7.97
C HIS A 67 6.16 10.33 7.04
N ILE A 68 5.08 10.80 6.41
CA ILE A 68 5.11 12.00 5.56
C ILE A 68 5.47 13.24 6.39
N GLU A 69 4.86 13.42 7.57
CA GLU A 69 5.18 14.54 8.47
C GLU A 69 6.66 14.54 8.88
N ALA A 70 7.26 13.36 9.10
CA ALA A 70 8.68 13.24 9.40
C ALA A 70 9.56 13.64 8.20
N LEU A 71 9.21 13.20 6.98
CA LEU A 71 9.91 13.59 5.75
C LEU A 71 9.81 15.10 5.51
N GLU A 72 8.64 15.71 5.68
CA GLU A 72 8.44 17.16 5.56
C GLU A 72 9.33 17.94 6.52
N LYS A 73 9.46 17.49 7.77
CA LYS A 73 10.36 18.12 8.76
C LYS A 73 11.83 18.03 8.36
N LEU A 74 12.25 16.92 7.76
CA LEU A 74 13.64 16.75 7.29
C LEU A 74 13.96 17.70 6.13
N ILE A 75 13.01 17.89 5.22
CA ILE A 75 13.16 18.80 4.09
C ILE A 75 13.22 20.25 4.59
N LYS A 76 12.27 20.66 5.45
CA LYS A 76 12.22 22.03 6.00
C LYS A 76 13.41 22.41 6.88
N LYS A 77 14.14 21.44 7.44
CA LYS A 77 15.35 21.70 8.23
C LYS A 77 16.59 21.93 7.35
N SER A 78 16.50 21.61 6.06
CA SER A 78 17.58 21.74 5.08
C SER A 78 17.53 23.08 4.32
N GLU A 79 16.56 23.94 4.64
CA GLU A 79 16.45 25.35 4.19
C GLU A 79 16.86 26.29 5.33
#